data_AF-A0A970A815-F1
#
_entry.id   AF-A0A970A815-F1
#
_cell.length_a   1.000
_cell.length_b   1.000
_cell.length_c   1.000
_cell.angle_alpha   90.00
_cell.angle_beta   90.00
_cell.angle_gamma   90.00
#
_symmetry.space_group_name_H-M   'P 1'
#
loop_
_entity.id
_entity.type
_entity.pdbx_description
1 polymer ?
#
loop_
_entity_poly.entity_id
_entity_poly.type
_entity_poly.pdbx_seq_one_letter_code
_entity_poly.pdbx_strand_id
1 'polypeptide(L)'
;MSLKKHFKTLFLSLCLILAAILPSFAGTTRIYFGPLGGFATINNARTLVLQNGERLPATLSNSIIHKFDSLKEGSLAKIAMYSMSDFVALDAMIDAAYKKNVEVRLLLDNVTTWANESVARIVTRVAEAKEKAEAEGVDFKFIIAGVSKDLMIRNGRSYLLDDGTLIVGTMHEKFGIFYEPGTKVPFDSFSGSANISVTSDQIYGENRVFFEDQPAVARQLAEEFARLWNEYGEPLLGEKKPEKYIEASPVPGYASIYFNSEPENELSQTRLDSKIMELISRTETSLDLGMFSFTRPELAQALLAQAKRYPEAKFRILLDHAQMHDENPDESKLAPWLESEAERLGIENIEIRYRFRKNAYSYNPETGKTELLSYLSKFWHHKNITVNDSEMIVGSYNWSNSAEYINYENLVFFNGAFEGHADVIRRFKAEFDALFEASEGRKNSKGVYCRTVTLKEGRAEFKKISEALKLDDAYKAQSALGRNAVKDFDTLLQETGMSRKKLQKVLAGLVRAGILTRTETDGKTLYKQAD
;
A
#
# COMPACT_ATOMS: atom_id res chain seq x y z
N MET A 1 -64.55 18.80 9.50
CA MET A 1 -63.69 17.61 9.76
C MET A 1 -62.59 17.37 8.71
N SER A 2 -62.56 18.08 7.58
CA SER A 2 -61.60 17.83 6.47
C SER A 2 -60.24 18.56 6.59
N LEU A 3 -60.18 19.73 7.23
CA LEU A 3 -58.94 20.53 7.36
C LEU A 3 -57.89 19.91 8.31
N LYS A 4 -58.32 19.27 9.40
CA LYS A 4 -57.39 18.63 10.37
C LYS A 4 -56.69 17.39 9.81
N LYS A 5 -57.25 16.75 8.77
CA LYS A 5 -56.66 15.56 8.13
C LYS A 5 -55.52 15.95 7.18
N HIS A 6 -55.69 17.04 6.41
CA HIS A 6 -54.66 17.55 5.50
C HIS A 6 -53.45 18.14 6.25
N PHE A 7 -53.68 18.81 7.38
CA PHE A 7 -52.58 19.34 8.20
C PHE A 7 -51.73 18.22 8.82
N LYS A 8 -52.34 17.10 9.22
CA LYS A 8 -51.59 15.93 9.74
C LYS A 8 -50.76 15.25 8.64
N THR A 9 -51.27 15.12 7.43
CA THR A 9 -50.52 14.52 6.32
C THR A 9 -49.37 15.42 5.87
N LEU A 10 -49.61 16.73 5.76
CA LEU A 10 -48.57 17.69 5.38
C LEU A 10 -47.47 17.79 6.46
N PHE A 11 -47.83 17.74 7.74
CA PHE A 11 -46.86 17.75 8.85
C PHE A 11 -46.07 16.43 8.94
N LEU A 12 -46.69 15.27 8.65
CA LEU A 12 -45.97 14.00 8.56
C LEU A 12 -44.99 13.98 7.37
N SER A 13 -45.40 14.50 6.21
CA SER A 13 -44.53 14.63 5.03
C SER A 13 -43.40 15.63 5.27
N LEU A 14 -43.65 16.75 5.97
CA LEU A 14 -42.61 17.71 6.34
C LEU A 14 -41.64 17.10 7.37
N CYS A 15 -42.11 16.32 8.34
CA CYS A 15 -41.25 15.61 9.30
C CYS A 15 -40.43 14.50 8.65
N LEU A 16 -40.94 13.82 7.62
CA LEU A 16 -40.18 12.85 6.82
C LEU A 16 -39.12 13.53 5.93
N ILE A 17 -39.40 14.73 5.43
CA ILE A 17 -38.44 15.53 4.65
C ILE A 17 -37.41 16.21 5.57
N LEU A 18 -37.80 16.64 6.78
CA LEU A 18 -36.88 17.19 7.79
C LEU A 18 -36.05 16.11 8.51
N ALA A 19 -36.57 14.88 8.67
CA ALA A 19 -35.78 13.74 9.14
C ALA A 19 -34.74 13.28 8.10
N ALA A 20 -34.94 13.61 6.82
CA ALA A 20 -33.95 13.43 5.75
C ALA A 20 -32.91 14.57 5.69
N ILE A 21 -33.04 15.59 6.54
CA ILE A 21 -32.11 16.74 6.64
C ILE A 21 -31.55 16.88 8.07
N LEU A 22 -31.67 15.84 8.89
CA LEU A 22 -30.68 15.66 9.95
C LEU A 22 -29.38 15.30 9.22
N PRO A 23 -28.23 15.95 9.50
CA PRO A 23 -26.97 15.35 9.10
C PRO A 23 -27.03 13.94 9.69
N SER A 24 -27.12 12.92 8.83
CA SER A 24 -26.70 11.60 9.29
C SER A 24 -25.36 11.87 9.92
N PHE A 25 -25.17 11.43 11.17
CA PHE A 25 -23.83 11.38 11.74
C PHE A 25 -23.06 10.43 10.84
N ALA A 26 -22.53 10.96 9.74
CA ALA A 26 -21.80 10.21 8.75
C ALA A 26 -20.44 10.01 9.40
N GLY A 27 -20.14 8.75 9.73
CA GLY A 27 -18.85 8.40 10.29
C GLY A 27 -17.71 8.98 9.46
N THR A 28 -16.57 9.23 10.09
CA THR A 28 -15.46 9.92 9.44
C THR A 28 -14.61 8.94 8.65
N THR A 29 -14.34 9.24 7.37
CA THR A 29 -13.36 8.50 6.57
C THR A 29 -12.05 9.28 6.49
N ARG A 30 -10.91 8.64 6.81
CA ARG A 30 -9.58 9.30 6.81
C ARG A 30 -8.55 8.44 6.12
N ILE A 31 -7.86 9.00 5.13
CA ILE A 31 -6.74 8.34 4.45
C ILE A 31 -5.38 8.84 5.00
N TYR A 32 -4.42 7.93 5.15
CA TYR A 32 -3.03 8.16 5.55
C TYR A 32 -2.09 7.61 4.49
N PHE A 33 -0.89 8.20 4.39
CA PHE A 33 0.04 7.93 3.30
C PHE A 33 1.47 7.68 3.81
N GLY A 34 2.17 6.81 3.09
CA GLY A 34 3.63 6.67 3.12
C GLY A 34 4.27 7.34 1.90
N PRO A 35 5.58 7.64 1.95
CA PRO A 35 6.39 7.67 3.15
C PRO A 35 6.11 8.94 3.97
N LEU A 36 6.28 8.88 5.29
CA LEU A 36 6.28 10.04 6.20
C LEU A 36 5.02 10.92 6.14
N GLY A 37 3.84 10.34 5.87
CA GLY A 37 2.59 11.08 5.74
C GLY A 37 2.27 11.55 4.32
N GLY A 38 3.05 11.16 3.32
CA GLY A 38 2.78 11.38 1.91
C GLY A 38 3.69 12.42 1.23
N PHE A 39 3.58 12.48 -0.09
CA PHE A 39 4.29 13.40 -0.97
C PHE A 39 3.67 14.80 -0.95
N ALA A 40 2.34 14.90 -0.88
CA ALA A 40 1.61 16.16 -0.95
C ALA A 40 1.60 16.90 0.39
N THR A 41 1.73 18.23 0.33
CA THR A 41 1.75 19.09 1.53
C THR A 41 0.47 18.97 2.37
N ILE A 42 -0.70 18.86 1.74
CA ILE A 42 -1.99 18.70 2.44
C ILE A 42 -2.07 17.41 3.27
N ASN A 43 -1.26 16.40 2.92
CA ASN A 43 -1.23 15.13 3.62
C ASN A 43 -0.11 15.10 4.66
N ASN A 44 1.10 15.51 4.29
CA ASN A 44 2.27 15.38 5.17
C ASN A 44 2.34 16.43 6.29
N ALA A 45 1.60 17.53 6.20
CA ALA A 45 1.49 18.54 7.25
C ALA A 45 0.51 18.15 8.38
N ARG A 46 -0.23 17.04 8.23
CA ARG A 46 -1.21 16.61 9.23
C ARG A 46 -0.54 16.05 10.49
N THR A 47 -1.24 16.22 11.61
CA THR A 47 -0.85 15.69 12.91
C THR A 47 -2.00 14.93 13.55
N LEU A 48 -1.66 13.96 14.39
CA LEU A 48 -2.53 13.21 15.27
C LEU A 48 -2.25 13.67 16.70
N VAL A 49 -3.27 13.61 17.56
CA VAL A 49 -3.14 13.96 18.98
C VAL A 49 -3.54 12.75 19.79
N LEU A 50 -2.61 12.21 20.58
CA LEU A 50 -2.88 11.11 21.49
C LEU A 50 -3.67 11.59 22.72
N GLN A 51 -4.25 10.66 23.50
CA GLN A 51 -5.02 10.93 24.71
C GLN A 51 -4.20 11.69 25.77
N ASN A 52 -2.88 11.49 25.81
CA ASN A 52 -1.97 12.21 26.70
C ASN A 52 -1.62 13.65 26.21
N GLY A 53 -2.16 14.08 25.06
CA GLY A 53 -1.89 15.38 24.44
C GLY A 53 -0.65 15.43 23.54
N GLU A 54 0.10 14.34 23.43
CA GLU A 54 1.25 14.23 22.53
C GLU A 54 0.82 14.37 21.06
N ARG A 55 1.60 15.14 20.29
CA ARG A 55 1.36 15.38 18.87
C ARG A 55 2.29 14.55 18.02
N LEU A 56 1.73 13.67 17.20
CA LEU A 56 2.47 12.83 16.25
C LEU A 56 2.20 13.30 14.82
N PRO A 57 3.17 13.18 13.88
CA PRO A 57 2.87 13.32 12.46
C PRO A 57 1.86 12.24 12.02
N ALA A 58 0.91 12.59 11.16
CA ALA A 58 -0.12 11.67 10.67
C ALA A 58 0.42 10.70 9.59
N THR A 59 1.27 9.76 10.00
CA THR A 59 1.86 8.73 9.13
C THR A 59 1.08 7.42 9.18
N LEU A 60 1.48 6.43 8.38
CA LEU A 60 0.87 5.10 8.37
C LEU A 60 1.03 4.41 9.73
N SER A 61 2.24 4.41 10.29
CA SER A 61 2.53 3.82 11.61
C SER A 61 1.78 4.55 12.73
N ASN A 62 1.86 5.89 12.76
CA ASN A 62 1.25 6.68 13.82
C ASN A 62 -0.29 6.61 13.79
N SER A 63 -0.90 6.34 12.63
CA SER A 63 -2.35 6.11 12.56
C SER A 63 -2.79 4.84 13.32
N ILE A 64 -1.97 3.79 13.36
CA ILE A 64 -2.23 2.56 14.13
C ILE A 64 -2.05 2.84 15.62
N ILE A 65 -0.95 3.51 16.00
CA ILE A 65 -0.68 3.91 17.40
C ILE A 65 -1.84 4.75 17.94
N HIS A 66 -2.23 5.80 17.20
CA HIS A 66 -3.38 6.64 17.55
C HIS A 66 -4.67 5.83 17.66
N LYS A 67 -4.89 4.83 16.80
CA LYS A 67 -6.09 4.00 16.91
C LYS A 67 -6.10 3.20 18.21
N PHE A 68 -5.03 2.49 18.55
CA PHE A 68 -4.95 1.72 19.79
C PHE A 68 -4.96 2.61 21.04
N ASP A 69 -4.36 3.79 20.97
CA ASP A 69 -4.48 4.80 22.00
C ASP A 69 -5.93 5.27 22.20
N SER A 70 -6.72 5.38 21.13
CA SER A 70 -8.14 5.80 21.23
C SER A 70 -9.10 4.73 21.77
N LEU A 71 -8.70 3.45 21.81
CA LEU A 71 -9.60 2.36 22.21
C LEU A 71 -9.99 2.46 23.69
N LYS A 72 -11.25 2.13 23.97
CA LYS A 72 -11.79 2.04 25.34
C LYS A 72 -11.35 0.75 26.03
N GLU A 73 -11.35 0.76 27.35
CA GLU A 73 -11.06 -0.43 28.14
C GLU A 73 -12.05 -1.57 27.81
N GLY A 74 -11.54 -2.77 27.53
CA GLY A 74 -12.36 -3.92 27.14
C GLY A 74 -12.79 -3.97 25.67
N SER A 75 -12.20 -3.12 24.81
CA SER A 75 -12.43 -3.17 23.36
C SER A 75 -11.88 -4.46 22.74
N LEU A 76 -12.31 -4.80 21.52
CA LEU A 76 -11.74 -5.89 20.73
C LEU A 76 -11.20 -5.35 19.41
N ALA A 77 -9.95 -5.68 19.09
CA ALA A 77 -9.29 -5.38 17.83
C ALA A 77 -8.96 -6.68 17.08
N LYS A 78 -9.33 -6.73 15.80
CA LYS A 78 -8.99 -7.83 14.89
C LYS A 78 -8.21 -7.27 13.72
N ILE A 79 -7.07 -7.86 13.38
CA ILE A 79 -6.20 -7.36 12.31
C ILE A 79 -5.76 -8.54 11.44
N ALA A 80 -5.94 -8.42 10.13
CA ALA A 80 -5.36 -9.31 9.13
C ALA A 80 -4.28 -8.54 8.37
N MET A 81 -3.05 -9.07 8.37
CA MET A 81 -1.89 -8.36 7.85
C MET A 81 -0.93 -9.26 7.08
N TYR A 82 -0.74 -8.96 5.80
CA TYR A 82 0.26 -9.61 4.94
C TYR A 82 1.69 -9.51 5.49
N SER A 83 2.11 -8.32 5.92
CA SER A 83 3.45 -8.13 6.47
C SER A 83 3.41 -7.19 7.65
N MET A 84 4.11 -7.58 8.72
CA MET A 84 4.23 -6.75 9.91
C MET A 84 5.67 -6.76 10.41
N SER A 85 6.26 -5.59 10.56
CA SER A 85 7.63 -5.40 11.08
C SER A 85 7.82 -4.08 11.85
N ASP A 86 6.76 -3.29 11.99
CA ASP A 86 6.74 -2.14 12.87
C ASP A 86 6.44 -2.57 14.30
N PHE A 87 7.51 -2.74 15.08
CA PHE A 87 7.42 -3.14 16.49
C PHE A 87 6.92 -2.02 17.40
N VAL A 88 6.96 -0.75 16.98
CA VAL A 88 6.37 0.35 17.75
C VAL A 88 4.85 0.28 17.69
N ALA A 89 4.30 -0.01 16.50
CA ALA A 89 2.88 -0.29 16.37
C ALA A 89 2.48 -1.55 17.14
N LEU A 90 3.30 -2.62 17.12
CA LEU A 90 3.05 -3.82 17.93
C LEU A 90 3.04 -3.51 19.44
N ASP A 91 3.98 -2.71 19.92
CA ASP A 91 4.05 -2.30 21.33
C ASP A 91 2.80 -1.55 21.74
N ALA A 92 2.23 -0.69 20.88
CA ALA A 92 0.95 -0.03 21.14
C ALA A 92 -0.21 -1.02 21.28
N MET A 93 -0.20 -2.13 20.52
CA MET A 93 -1.20 -3.21 20.66
C MET A 93 -1.03 -3.98 21.97
N ILE A 94 0.21 -4.33 22.32
CA ILE A 94 0.56 -5.01 23.57
C ILE A 94 0.17 -4.13 24.77
N ASP A 95 0.51 -2.84 24.73
CA ASP A 95 0.17 -1.88 25.76
C ASP A 95 -1.34 -1.72 25.93
N ALA A 96 -2.11 -1.70 24.83
CA ALA A 96 -3.56 -1.65 24.90
C ALA A 96 -4.14 -2.94 25.52
N ALA A 97 -3.61 -4.11 25.17
CA ALA A 97 -4.02 -5.37 25.79
C ALA A 97 -3.70 -5.39 27.28
N TYR A 98 -2.52 -4.90 27.66
CA TYR A 98 -2.02 -4.91 29.04
C TYR A 98 -2.73 -3.87 29.93
N LYS A 99 -2.84 -2.62 29.47
CA LYS A 99 -3.30 -1.48 30.29
C LYS A 99 -4.80 -1.24 30.20
N LYS A 100 -5.43 -1.66 29.09
CA LYS A 100 -6.84 -1.39 28.79
C LYS A 100 -7.65 -2.67 28.59
N ASN A 101 -7.09 -3.85 28.88
CA ASN A 101 -7.74 -5.15 28.65
C ASN A 101 -8.36 -5.26 27.24
N VAL A 102 -7.69 -4.68 26.23
CA VAL A 102 -8.13 -4.79 24.84
C VAL A 102 -7.82 -6.20 24.36
N GLU A 103 -8.81 -6.90 23.86
CA GLU A 103 -8.57 -8.18 23.18
C GLU A 103 -7.99 -7.92 21.79
N VAL A 104 -6.87 -8.55 21.45
CA VAL A 104 -6.23 -8.44 20.14
C VAL A 104 -6.21 -9.81 19.46
N ARG A 105 -6.79 -9.90 18.27
CA ARG A 105 -6.70 -11.06 17.38
C ARG A 105 -5.92 -10.67 16.13
N LEU A 106 -4.76 -11.27 15.95
CA LEU A 106 -3.86 -10.98 14.85
C LEU A 106 -3.76 -12.19 13.92
N LEU A 107 -4.13 -12.00 12.66
CA LEU A 107 -3.94 -12.97 11.59
C LEU A 107 -2.83 -12.48 10.67
N LEU A 108 -1.76 -13.27 10.54
CA LEU A 108 -0.58 -12.92 9.76
C LEU A 108 -0.43 -13.84 8.55
N ASP A 109 0.01 -13.30 7.41
CA ASP A 109 0.55 -14.18 6.37
C ASP A 109 1.81 -14.87 6.92
N ASN A 110 1.88 -16.18 6.72
CA ASN A 110 2.97 -17.02 7.20
C ASN A 110 3.40 -18.00 6.10
N VAL A 111 3.30 -17.57 4.83
CA VAL A 111 3.58 -18.43 3.67
C VAL A 111 5.04 -18.33 3.23
N THR A 112 5.59 -17.12 3.25
CA THR A 112 6.94 -16.83 2.74
C THR A 112 7.99 -16.89 3.85
N THR A 113 9.25 -17.18 3.50
CA THR A 113 10.32 -17.34 4.48
C THR A 113 10.56 -16.09 5.32
N TRP A 114 10.58 -14.91 4.69
CA TRP A 114 10.72 -13.63 5.40
C TRP A 114 9.50 -13.31 6.28
N ALA A 115 8.29 -13.73 5.88
CA ALA A 115 7.12 -13.59 6.71
C ALA A 115 7.26 -14.46 7.96
N ASN A 116 7.71 -15.72 7.82
CA ASN A 116 7.92 -16.62 8.95
C ASN A 116 8.88 -16.05 10.00
N GLU A 117 10.01 -15.47 9.56
CA GLU A 117 10.97 -14.84 10.47
C GLU A 117 10.36 -13.67 11.25
N SER A 118 9.60 -12.81 10.56
CA SER A 118 8.94 -11.67 11.21
C SER A 118 7.84 -12.13 12.18
N VAL A 119 7.02 -13.10 11.76
CA VAL A 119 5.96 -13.71 12.57
C VAL A 119 6.54 -14.34 13.83
N ALA A 120 7.64 -15.09 13.73
CA ALA A 120 8.31 -15.69 14.88
C ALA A 120 8.72 -14.63 15.91
N ARG A 121 9.31 -13.52 15.47
CA ARG A 121 9.68 -12.40 16.35
C ARG A 121 8.48 -11.72 17.01
N ILE A 122 7.37 -11.59 16.28
CA ILE A 122 6.10 -11.05 16.83
C ILE A 122 5.57 -12.00 17.91
N VAL A 123 5.50 -13.31 17.62
CA VAL A 123 5.04 -14.33 18.57
C VAL A 123 5.90 -14.33 19.84
N THR A 124 7.22 -14.31 19.71
CA THR A 124 8.13 -14.24 20.88
C THR A 124 7.84 -13.01 21.73
N ARG A 125 7.75 -11.82 21.12
CA ARG A 125 7.53 -10.57 21.86
C ARG A 125 6.18 -10.54 22.58
N VAL A 126 5.13 -11.07 21.96
CA VAL A 126 3.79 -11.14 22.58
C VAL A 126 3.74 -12.23 23.66
N ALA A 127 4.47 -13.34 23.49
CA ALA A 127 4.60 -14.37 24.52
C ALA A 127 5.31 -13.84 25.77
N GLU A 128 6.40 -13.09 25.62
CA GLU A 128 7.10 -12.42 26.74
C GLU A 128 6.16 -11.45 27.48
N ALA A 129 5.38 -10.67 26.74
CA ALA A 129 4.38 -9.77 27.33
C ALA A 129 3.27 -10.54 28.07
N LYS A 130 2.86 -11.69 27.55
CA LYS A 130 1.89 -12.58 28.18
C LYS A 130 2.42 -13.17 29.49
N GLU A 131 3.65 -13.69 29.51
CA GLU A 131 4.29 -14.21 30.71
C GLU A 131 4.39 -13.13 31.81
N LYS A 132 4.77 -11.91 31.41
CA LYS A 132 4.78 -10.76 32.32
C LYS A 132 3.39 -10.45 32.87
N ALA A 133 2.36 -10.45 32.03
CA ALA A 133 0.99 -10.22 32.48
C ALA A 133 0.49 -11.30 33.45
N GLU A 134 0.80 -12.57 33.18
CA GLU A 134 0.49 -13.69 34.07
C GLU A 134 1.17 -13.54 35.45
N ALA A 135 2.44 -13.14 35.48
CA ALA A 135 3.18 -12.89 36.72
C ALA A 135 2.60 -11.72 37.55
N GLU A 136 2.03 -10.72 36.87
CA GLU A 136 1.43 -9.53 37.50
C GLU A 136 -0.09 -9.67 37.75
N GLY A 137 -0.70 -10.82 37.39
CA GLY A 137 -2.13 -11.06 37.55
C GLY A 137 -3.01 -10.21 36.62
N VAL A 138 -2.46 -9.74 35.50
CA VAL A 138 -3.16 -8.95 34.48
C VAL A 138 -3.82 -9.87 33.46
N ASP A 139 -5.11 -9.66 33.20
CA ASP A 139 -5.86 -10.36 32.14
C ASP A 139 -5.38 -9.89 30.76
N PHE A 140 -4.58 -10.73 30.08
CA PHE A 140 -3.95 -10.39 28.81
C PHE A 140 -4.49 -11.24 27.67
N LYS A 141 -5.35 -10.64 26.83
CA LYS A 141 -6.02 -11.31 25.72
C LYS A 141 -5.37 -10.96 24.37
N PHE A 142 -4.33 -11.69 24.00
CA PHE A 142 -3.67 -11.55 22.71
C PHE A 142 -3.56 -12.91 22.03
N ILE A 143 -4.17 -13.04 20.85
CA ILE A 143 -4.23 -14.28 20.07
C ILE A 143 -3.59 -14.01 18.71
N ILE A 144 -2.70 -14.92 18.28
CA ILE A 144 -2.04 -14.85 16.99
C ILE A 144 -2.35 -16.12 16.21
N ALA A 145 -2.73 -15.95 14.94
CA ALA A 145 -2.87 -17.00 13.96
C ALA A 145 -2.06 -16.67 12.70
N GLY A 146 -1.68 -17.72 11.96
CA GLY A 146 -0.92 -17.61 10.71
C GLY A 146 -1.63 -18.29 9.55
N VAL A 147 -1.51 -17.72 8.36
CA VAL A 147 -1.88 -18.38 7.09
C VAL A 147 -0.66 -19.10 6.55
N SER A 148 -0.67 -20.43 6.58
CA SER A 148 0.48 -21.24 6.15
C SER A 148 0.44 -21.58 4.66
N LYS A 149 1.61 -21.93 4.12
CA LYS A 149 1.76 -22.40 2.73
C LYS A 149 0.84 -23.59 2.43
N ASP A 150 0.73 -24.53 3.35
CA ASP A 150 -0.09 -25.74 3.18
C ASP A 150 -1.58 -25.41 3.11
N LEU A 151 -2.05 -24.43 3.88
CA LEU A 151 -3.43 -23.93 3.78
C LEU A 151 -3.71 -23.24 2.46
N MET A 152 -2.75 -22.47 1.92
CA MET A 152 -2.90 -21.88 0.59
C MET A 152 -3.01 -22.98 -0.48
N ILE A 153 -2.12 -23.97 -0.47
CA ILE A 153 -2.16 -25.10 -1.43
C ILE A 153 -3.47 -25.88 -1.30
N ARG A 154 -3.86 -26.24 -0.07
CA ARG A 154 -5.09 -27.02 0.20
C ARG A 154 -6.34 -26.36 -0.36
N ASN A 155 -6.37 -25.03 -0.40
CA ASN A 155 -7.51 -24.26 -0.87
C ASN A 155 -7.36 -23.76 -2.31
N GLY A 156 -6.48 -24.39 -3.11
CA GLY A 156 -6.34 -24.08 -4.53
C GLY A 156 -5.68 -22.73 -4.82
N ARG A 157 -5.04 -22.11 -3.83
CA ARG A 157 -4.31 -20.83 -3.97
C ARG A 157 -2.87 -21.05 -4.39
N SER A 158 -2.68 -21.86 -5.43
CA SER A 158 -1.38 -22.17 -6.00
C SER A 158 -1.48 -22.44 -7.49
N TYR A 159 -0.41 -22.18 -8.23
CA TYR A 159 -0.30 -22.40 -9.66
C TYR A 159 0.99 -23.15 -9.98
N LEU A 160 0.91 -24.19 -10.81
CA LEU A 160 2.06 -24.94 -11.27
C LEU A 160 2.51 -24.38 -12.63
N LEU A 161 3.75 -23.87 -12.69
CA LEU A 161 4.37 -23.43 -13.93
C LEU A 161 4.73 -24.62 -14.84
N ASP A 162 4.95 -24.34 -16.12
CA ASP A 162 5.32 -25.36 -17.13
C ASP A 162 6.65 -26.07 -16.81
N ASP A 163 7.54 -25.42 -16.07
CA ASP A 163 8.81 -25.98 -15.60
C ASP A 163 8.68 -26.85 -14.33
N GLY A 164 7.45 -27.01 -13.81
CA GLY A 164 7.15 -27.74 -12.59
C GLY A 164 7.30 -26.93 -11.30
N THR A 165 7.64 -25.65 -11.38
CA THR A 165 7.71 -24.76 -10.22
C THR A 165 6.32 -24.47 -9.68
N LEU A 166 6.07 -24.83 -8.42
CA LEU A 166 4.82 -24.50 -7.73
C LEU A 166 4.91 -23.09 -7.12
N ILE A 167 4.11 -22.17 -7.67
CA ILE A 167 3.89 -20.85 -7.09
C ILE A 167 2.72 -20.95 -6.11
N VAL A 168 2.91 -20.48 -4.89
CA VAL A 168 1.87 -20.41 -3.87
C VAL A 168 1.56 -18.95 -3.59
N GLY A 169 0.27 -18.60 -3.55
CA GLY A 169 -0.16 -17.26 -3.22
C GLY A 169 -0.03 -16.94 -1.73
N THR A 170 -0.42 -15.72 -1.35
CA THR A 170 -0.32 -15.21 0.03
C THR A 170 -1.63 -14.58 0.49
N MET A 171 -1.83 -14.43 1.80
CA MET A 171 -2.88 -13.54 2.32
C MET A 171 -2.38 -12.10 2.19
N HIS A 172 -2.68 -11.48 1.05
CA HIS A 172 -2.11 -10.19 0.68
C HIS A 172 -2.99 -9.01 1.15
N GLU A 173 -3.99 -9.25 1.98
CA GLU A 173 -4.85 -8.21 2.52
C GLU A 173 -4.20 -7.48 3.71
N LYS A 174 -4.60 -6.21 3.91
CA LYS A 174 -4.15 -5.36 5.02
C LYS A 174 -5.33 -4.60 5.59
N PHE A 175 -5.92 -5.14 6.65
CA PHE A 175 -7.08 -4.49 7.26
C PHE A 175 -7.19 -4.76 8.76
N GLY A 176 -8.02 -3.96 9.43
CA GLY A 176 -8.34 -4.13 10.83
C GLY A 176 -9.74 -3.68 11.16
N ILE A 177 -10.29 -4.23 12.24
CA ILE A 177 -11.66 -4.03 12.70
C ILE A 177 -11.61 -3.80 14.21
N PHE A 178 -12.42 -2.86 14.69
CA PHE A 178 -12.47 -2.50 16.10
C PHE A 178 -13.91 -2.52 16.62
N TYR A 179 -14.07 -3.11 17.78
CA TYR A 179 -15.32 -3.24 18.50
C TYR A 179 -15.19 -2.46 19.81
N GLU A 180 -16.24 -1.72 20.13
CA GLU A 180 -16.41 -1.12 21.45
C GLU A 180 -16.61 -2.21 22.52
N PRO A 181 -16.40 -1.90 23.81
CA PRO A 181 -16.59 -2.87 24.89
C PRO A 181 -18.04 -3.37 24.92
N GLY A 182 -18.22 -4.70 24.96
CA GLY A 182 -19.53 -5.34 25.09
C GLY A 182 -20.43 -5.32 23.85
N THR A 183 -20.00 -4.76 22.71
CA THR A 183 -20.78 -4.83 21.46
C THR A 183 -20.43 -6.04 20.61
N LYS A 184 -21.42 -6.55 19.87
CA LYS A 184 -21.25 -7.60 18.85
C LYS A 184 -21.08 -7.03 17.44
N VAL A 185 -21.26 -5.73 17.29
CA VAL A 185 -21.18 -5.02 16.01
C VAL A 185 -19.88 -4.23 15.98
N PRO A 186 -19.03 -4.42 14.95
CA PRO A 186 -17.83 -3.60 14.81
C PRO A 186 -18.22 -2.17 14.45
N PHE A 187 -17.44 -1.21 14.93
CA PHE A 187 -17.75 0.21 14.82
C PHE A 187 -16.78 0.92 13.87
N ASP A 188 -15.48 0.64 14.04
CA ASP A 188 -14.42 1.21 13.21
C ASP A 188 -13.67 0.13 12.46
N SER A 189 -13.04 0.53 11.37
CA SER A 189 -12.14 -0.34 10.62
C SER A 189 -11.07 0.45 9.87
N PHE A 190 -10.08 -0.27 9.32
CA PHE A 190 -9.21 0.28 8.29
C PHE A 190 -8.95 -0.75 7.20
N SER A 191 -8.66 -0.29 5.99
CA SER A 191 -8.15 -1.10 4.87
C SER A 191 -7.28 -0.23 3.95
N GLY A 192 -6.46 -0.83 3.10
CA GLY A 192 -5.65 -0.11 2.11
C GLY A 192 -4.51 -0.94 1.56
N SER A 193 -3.54 -0.29 0.92
CA SER A 193 -2.38 -0.97 0.34
C SER A 193 -1.27 -1.28 1.36
N ALA A 194 -1.21 -0.51 2.46
CA ALA A 194 -0.06 -0.46 3.36
C ALA A 194 -0.01 -1.58 4.40
N ASN A 195 1.17 -2.18 4.52
CA ASN A 195 1.52 -3.08 5.62
C ASN A 195 1.71 -2.32 6.95
N ILE A 196 1.72 -3.04 8.07
CA ILE A 196 2.20 -2.49 9.37
C ILE A 196 3.72 -2.72 9.43
N SER A 197 4.45 -2.05 8.54
CA SER A 197 5.89 -2.20 8.41
C SER A 197 6.61 -0.86 8.37
N VAL A 198 7.85 -0.84 8.86
CA VAL A 198 8.73 0.34 8.79
C VAL A 198 8.91 0.78 7.34
N THR A 199 8.97 -0.16 6.40
CA THR A 199 9.14 0.14 4.98
C THR A 199 7.92 0.83 4.37
N SER A 200 6.70 0.43 4.76
CA SER A 200 5.47 1.10 4.30
C SER A 200 5.43 2.55 4.78
N ASP A 201 5.78 2.77 6.05
CA ASP A 201 5.71 4.09 6.67
C ASP A 201 6.83 5.04 6.21
N GLN A 202 8.04 4.53 5.98
CA GLN A 202 9.24 5.35 5.80
C GLN A 202 9.81 5.32 4.38
N ILE A 203 9.42 4.36 3.55
CA ILE A 203 10.09 4.06 2.28
C ILE A 203 9.12 4.10 1.10
N TYR A 204 8.01 3.36 1.17
CA TYR A 204 7.13 3.14 0.03
C TYR A 204 5.96 4.11 0.00
N GLY A 205 5.51 4.46 -1.22
CA GLY A 205 4.26 5.17 -1.45
C GLY A 205 3.08 4.23 -1.28
N GLU A 206 2.42 4.25 -0.13
CA GLU A 206 1.28 3.38 0.20
C GLU A 206 0.20 4.13 0.96
N ASN A 207 -1.02 3.56 1.05
CA ASN A 207 -2.14 4.17 1.75
C ASN A 207 -2.78 3.25 2.80
N ARG A 208 -3.47 3.88 3.75
CA ARG A 208 -4.40 3.24 4.68
C ARG A 208 -5.59 4.16 4.92
N VAL A 209 -6.79 3.64 4.73
CA VAL A 209 -8.05 4.36 4.96
C VAL A 209 -8.69 3.83 6.23
N PHE A 210 -8.99 4.72 7.18
CA PHE A 210 -9.81 4.44 8.35
C PHE A 210 -11.25 4.84 8.09
N PHE A 211 -12.17 4.00 8.54
CA PHE A 211 -13.60 4.22 8.56
C PHE A 211 -14.02 4.26 10.03
N GLU A 212 -14.18 5.47 10.57
CA GLU A 212 -14.55 5.72 11.97
C GLU A 212 -16.08 5.90 12.05
N ASP A 213 -16.76 5.23 12.98
CA ASP A 213 -18.23 5.24 13.11
C ASP A 213 -18.95 4.81 11.82
N GLN A 214 -18.43 3.74 11.19
CA GLN A 214 -18.99 3.19 9.95
C GLN A 214 -19.19 1.67 10.07
N PRO A 215 -20.15 1.22 10.89
CA PRO A 215 -20.40 -0.21 11.11
C PRO A 215 -20.76 -0.98 9.83
N ALA A 216 -21.32 -0.32 8.82
CA ALA A 216 -21.61 -0.94 7.52
C ALA A 216 -20.33 -1.36 6.77
N VAL A 217 -19.27 -0.54 6.83
CA VAL A 217 -17.96 -0.88 6.25
C VAL A 217 -17.23 -1.89 7.13
N ALA A 218 -17.26 -1.69 8.45
CA ALA A 218 -16.59 -2.57 9.39
C ALA A 218 -17.16 -4.00 9.39
N ARG A 219 -18.45 -4.18 9.08
CA ARG A 219 -19.07 -5.51 8.92
C ARG A 219 -18.58 -6.28 7.69
N GLN A 220 -18.37 -5.62 6.55
CA GLN A 220 -17.79 -6.26 5.36
C GLN A 220 -16.40 -6.84 5.67
N LEU A 221 -15.55 -6.06 6.37
CA LEU A 221 -14.23 -6.55 6.80
C LEU A 221 -14.32 -7.62 7.89
N ALA A 222 -15.30 -7.54 8.80
CA ALA A 222 -15.50 -8.55 9.84
C ALA A 222 -15.94 -9.90 9.27
N GLU A 223 -16.75 -9.90 8.22
CA GLU A 223 -17.06 -11.10 7.45
C GLU A 223 -15.78 -11.71 6.87
N GLU A 224 -14.95 -10.90 6.21
CA GLU A 224 -13.73 -11.42 5.61
C GLU A 224 -12.73 -11.91 6.65
N PHE A 225 -12.57 -11.19 7.76
CA PHE A 225 -11.76 -11.70 8.88
C PHE A 225 -12.27 -13.05 9.35
N ALA A 226 -13.58 -13.25 9.46
CA ALA A 226 -14.13 -14.53 9.88
C ALA A 226 -13.82 -15.64 8.87
N ARG A 227 -13.90 -15.37 7.56
CA ARG A 227 -13.51 -16.30 6.49
C ARG A 227 -12.03 -16.67 6.60
N LEU A 228 -11.15 -15.67 6.56
CA LEU A 228 -9.68 -15.84 6.67
C LEU A 228 -9.29 -16.57 7.95
N TRP A 229 -9.85 -16.15 9.09
CA TRP A 229 -9.57 -16.75 10.38
C TRP A 229 -10.02 -18.20 10.46
N ASN A 230 -11.25 -18.51 10.04
CA ASN A 230 -11.83 -19.85 10.22
C ASN A 230 -11.21 -20.87 9.27
N GLU A 231 -11.06 -20.52 8.00
CA GLU A 231 -10.69 -21.45 6.95
C GLU A 231 -9.17 -21.50 6.70
N TYR A 232 -8.46 -20.40 7.01
CA TYR A 232 -7.06 -20.21 6.64
C TYR A 232 -6.14 -19.84 7.81
N GLY A 233 -6.66 -19.72 9.04
CA GLY A 233 -5.86 -19.38 10.21
C GLY A 233 -5.49 -20.60 11.05
N GLU A 234 -4.18 -20.85 11.21
CA GLU A 234 -3.61 -21.80 12.18
C GLU A 234 -3.17 -21.07 13.45
N PRO A 235 -3.47 -21.59 14.66
CA PRO A 235 -3.04 -20.94 15.90
C PRO A 235 -1.52 -20.92 16.02
N LEU A 236 -0.97 -19.75 16.34
CA LEU A 236 0.46 -19.56 16.65
C LEU A 236 0.69 -19.17 18.11
N LEU A 237 -0.24 -18.42 18.71
CA LEU A 237 -0.22 -18.05 20.12
C LEU A 237 -1.65 -17.89 20.64
N GLY A 238 -1.93 -18.45 21.82
CA GLY A 238 -3.24 -18.36 22.45
C GLY A 238 -4.28 -19.33 21.86
N GLU A 239 -5.44 -19.40 22.49
CA GLU A 239 -6.54 -20.28 22.06
C GLU A 239 -7.32 -19.63 20.92
N LYS A 240 -7.15 -20.14 19.69
CA LYS A 240 -7.92 -19.72 18.52
C LYS A 240 -9.32 -20.32 18.54
N LYS A 241 -10.34 -19.46 18.76
CA LYS A 241 -11.76 -19.83 18.63
C LYS A 241 -12.32 -19.43 17.27
N PRO A 242 -13.21 -20.22 16.65
CA PRO A 242 -13.86 -19.83 15.41
C PRO A 242 -14.59 -18.49 15.55
N GLU A 243 -14.48 -17.66 14.52
CA GLU A 243 -15.21 -16.41 14.37
C GLU A 243 -16.62 -16.68 13.85
N LYS A 244 -17.56 -15.84 14.26
CA LYS A 244 -18.91 -15.91 13.70
C LYS A 244 -18.89 -15.29 12.29
N TYR A 245 -19.16 -16.12 11.29
CA TYR A 245 -19.40 -15.66 9.93
C TYR A 245 -20.81 -15.05 9.84
N ILE A 246 -20.89 -13.79 9.40
CA ILE A 246 -22.14 -13.08 9.13
C ILE A 246 -21.95 -12.37 7.81
N GLU A 247 -22.70 -12.78 6.80
CA GLU A 247 -22.71 -12.15 5.50
C GLU A 247 -23.09 -10.66 5.60
N ALA A 248 -22.32 -9.82 4.94
CA ALA A 248 -22.44 -8.37 4.96
C ALA A 248 -22.45 -7.86 3.52
N SER A 249 -23.58 -7.28 3.11
CA SER A 249 -23.67 -6.63 1.80
C SER A 249 -23.22 -5.17 1.88
N PRO A 250 -22.62 -4.62 0.80
CA PRO A 250 -22.38 -3.19 0.70
C PRO A 250 -23.66 -2.37 0.90
N VAL A 251 -23.55 -1.24 1.60
CA VAL A 251 -24.67 -0.34 1.88
C VAL A 251 -24.48 0.95 1.08
N PRO A 252 -25.47 1.39 0.27
CA PRO A 252 -25.38 2.66 -0.45
C PRO A 252 -25.07 3.83 0.50
N GLY A 253 -24.10 4.67 0.12
CA GLY A 253 -23.61 5.76 0.96
C GLY A 253 -22.35 5.46 1.77
N TYR A 254 -21.98 4.18 1.88
CA TYR A 254 -20.73 3.73 2.50
C TYR A 254 -19.77 3.18 1.43
N ALA A 255 -18.51 3.01 1.81
CA ALA A 255 -17.55 2.33 0.95
C ALA A 255 -17.94 0.87 0.76
N SER A 256 -17.93 0.40 -0.48
CA SER A 256 -18.08 -1.02 -0.83
C SER A 256 -16.70 -1.66 -0.84
N ILE A 257 -16.59 -2.86 -0.27
CA ILE A 257 -15.37 -3.65 -0.29
C ILE A 257 -15.69 -4.99 -0.94
N TYR A 258 -14.80 -5.44 -1.81
CA TYR A 258 -14.90 -6.73 -2.48
C TYR A 258 -13.61 -7.51 -2.27
N PHE A 259 -13.75 -8.80 -1.97
CA PHE A 259 -12.63 -9.72 -1.77
C PHE A 259 -12.66 -10.82 -2.83
N ASN A 260 -11.51 -11.25 -3.32
CA ASN A 260 -11.44 -12.40 -4.23
C ASN A 260 -11.50 -13.77 -3.51
N SER A 261 -11.71 -13.76 -2.19
CA SER A 261 -12.05 -14.91 -1.36
C SER A 261 -13.56 -15.17 -1.30
N GLU A 262 -14.38 -14.16 -1.62
CA GLU A 262 -15.84 -14.29 -1.65
C GLU A 262 -16.26 -15.34 -2.68
N PRO A 263 -17.11 -16.31 -2.33
CA PRO A 263 -17.67 -17.23 -3.31
C PRO A 263 -18.70 -16.51 -4.17
N GLU A 264 -18.51 -16.53 -5.50
CA GLU A 264 -19.55 -16.12 -6.45
C GLU A 264 -20.60 -17.24 -6.61
N ASN A 265 -20.14 -18.49 -6.55
CA ASN A 265 -20.96 -19.70 -6.51
C ASN A 265 -20.14 -20.86 -5.91
N GLU A 266 -20.68 -22.08 -5.92
CA GLU A 266 -20.03 -23.27 -5.37
C GLU A 266 -18.68 -23.62 -6.02
N LEU A 267 -18.40 -23.11 -7.22
CA LEU A 267 -17.24 -23.48 -8.04
C LEU A 267 -16.26 -22.34 -8.31
N SER A 268 -16.62 -21.10 -7.98
CA SER A 268 -15.81 -19.93 -8.34
C SER A 268 -15.93 -18.81 -7.32
N GLN A 269 -14.87 -18.01 -7.28
CA GLN A 269 -14.75 -16.85 -6.41
C GLN A 269 -14.91 -15.56 -7.20
N THR A 270 -15.28 -14.50 -6.49
CA THR A 270 -15.42 -13.15 -7.01
C THR A 270 -14.16 -12.74 -7.78
N ARG A 271 -14.38 -12.24 -8.99
CA ARG A 271 -13.32 -11.74 -9.87
C ARG A 271 -13.16 -10.23 -9.71
N LEU A 272 -12.00 -9.79 -9.22
CA LEU A 272 -11.77 -8.37 -8.91
C LEU A 272 -11.42 -7.56 -10.16
N ASP A 273 -10.75 -8.17 -11.13
CA ASP A 273 -10.51 -7.57 -12.44
C ASP A 273 -11.79 -7.08 -13.13
N SER A 274 -12.90 -7.81 -12.98
CA SER A 274 -14.20 -7.47 -13.55
C SER A 274 -14.76 -6.18 -12.95
N LYS A 275 -14.58 -5.98 -11.64
CA LYS A 275 -14.98 -4.74 -10.96
C LYS A 275 -14.13 -3.54 -11.37
N ILE A 276 -12.85 -3.76 -11.66
CA ILE A 276 -11.96 -2.72 -12.21
C ILE A 276 -12.36 -2.37 -13.64
N MET A 277 -12.66 -3.36 -14.49
CA MET A 277 -13.13 -3.14 -15.86
C MET A 277 -14.45 -2.36 -15.89
N GLU A 278 -15.39 -2.69 -14.99
CA GLU A 278 -16.63 -1.93 -14.82
C GLU A 278 -16.33 -0.45 -14.53
N LEU A 279 -15.38 -0.15 -13.64
CA LEU A 279 -15.00 1.23 -13.34
C LEU A 279 -14.32 1.93 -14.54
N ILE A 280 -13.36 1.27 -15.20
CA ILE A 280 -12.68 1.83 -16.39
C ILE A 280 -13.72 2.24 -17.43
N SER A 281 -14.74 1.41 -17.66
CA SER A 281 -15.78 1.66 -18.66
C SER A 281 -16.62 2.92 -18.42
N ARG A 282 -16.63 3.45 -17.18
CA ARG A 282 -17.33 4.69 -16.80
C ARG A 282 -16.51 5.95 -17.04
N THR A 283 -15.25 5.83 -17.50
CA THR A 283 -14.39 6.99 -17.74
C THR A 283 -14.92 7.83 -18.90
N GLU A 284 -15.26 9.08 -18.63
CA GLU A 284 -15.72 10.05 -19.65
C GLU A 284 -14.81 11.27 -19.74
N THR A 285 -14.09 11.61 -18.67
CA THR A 285 -13.30 12.86 -18.57
C THR A 285 -11.86 12.64 -18.10
N SER A 286 -11.63 11.78 -17.12
CA SER A 286 -10.28 11.51 -16.60
C SER A 286 -10.14 10.11 -16.02
N LEU A 287 -8.94 9.55 -16.09
CA LEU A 287 -8.53 8.35 -15.38
C LEU A 287 -7.10 8.54 -14.88
N ASP A 288 -6.92 8.42 -13.56
CA ASP A 288 -5.60 8.41 -12.90
C ASP A 288 -5.35 7.01 -12.35
N LEU A 289 -4.30 6.33 -12.84
CA LEU A 289 -3.91 4.99 -12.40
C LEU A 289 -2.55 5.05 -11.70
N GLY A 290 -2.52 4.74 -10.41
CA GLY A 290 -1.29 4.50 -9.66
C GLY A 290 -1.13 3.00 -9.40
N MET A 291 -0.10 2.36 -9.98
CA MET A 291 0.06 0.91 -9.89
C MET A 291 1.50 0.48 -9.65
N PHE A 292 1.69 -0.44 -8.70
CA PHE A 292 3.00 -1.04 -8.43
C PHE A 292 3.39 -2.10 -9.46
N SER A 293 2.51 -3.07 -9.69
CA SER A 293 2.71 -4.15 -10.65
C SER A 293 1.56 -4.18 -11.64
N PHE A 294 1.89 -3.95 -12.91
CA PHE A 294 0.92 -3.89 -14.01
C PHE A 294 1.30 -4.91 -15.09
N THR A 295 0.73 -6.10 -14.96
CA THR A 295 1.00 -7.26 -15.80
C THR A 295 -0.25 -7.97 -16.31
N ARG A 296 -1.46 -7.42 -16.09
CA ARG A 296 -2.74 -8.00 -16.54
C ARG A 296 -3.23 -7.45 -17.90
N PRO A 297 -3.18 -8.24 -19.00
CA PRO A 297 -3.47 -7.74 -20.36
C PRO A 297 -4.88 -7.20 -20.55
N GLU A 298 -5.87 -7.82 -19.93
CA GLU A 298 -7.29 -7.49 -20.05
C GLU A 298 -7.56 -6.06 -19.53
N LEU A 299 -6.91 -5.68 -18.44
CA LEU A 299 -6.99 -4.33 -17.89
C LEU A 299 -6.26 -3.31 -18.77
N ALA A 300 -5.13 -3.67 -19.37
CA ALA A 300 -4.43 -2.80 -20.32
C ALA A 300 -5.23 -2.57 -21.61
N GLN A 301 -5.89 -3.61 -22.12
CA GLN A 301 -6.79 -3.52 -23.26
C GLN A 301 -8.03 -2.67 -22.95
N ALA A 302 -8.59 -2.80 -21.74
CA ALA A 302 -9.70 -1.97 -21.29
C ALA A 302 -9.33 -0.47 -21.26
N LEU A 303 -8.12 -0.14 -20.80
CA LEU A 303 -7.62 1.24 -20.84
C LEU A 303 -7.53 1.79 -22.28
N LEU A 304 -6.93 1.04 -23.21
CA LEU A 304 -6.82 1.45 -24.61
C LEU A 304 -8.20 1.63 -25.27
N ALA A 305 -9.09 0.67 -25.06
CA ALA A 305 -10.44 0.71 -25.61
C ALA A 305 -11.20 1.95 -25.12
N GLN A 306 -11.08 2.26 -23.83
CA GLN A 306 -11.75 3.42 -23.25
C GLN A 306 -11.12 4.75 -23.69
N ALA A 307 -9.78 4.83 -23.73
CA ALA A 307 -9.07 6.02 -24.18
C ALA A 307 -9.39 6.35 -25.64
N LYS A 308 -9.45 5.34 -26.50
CA LYS A 308 -9.88 5.48 -27.90
C LYS A 308 -11.33 5.95 -28.03
N ARG A 309 -12.22 5.51 -27.14
CA ARG A 309 -13.65 5.89 -27.14
C ARG A 309 -13.87 7.33 -26.70
N TYR A 310 -13.04 7.83 -25.78
CA TYR A 310 -13.13 9.19 -25.23
C TYR A 310 -11.83 9.97 -25.48
N PRO A 311 -11.57 10.42 -26.73
CA PRO A 311 -10.30 11.06 -27.08
C PRO A 311 -10.01 12.36 -26.32
N GLU A 312 -11.04 13.03 -25.80
CA GLU A 312 -10.90 14.25 -24.97
C GLU A 312 -10.62 13.95 -23.49
N ALA A 313 -10.82 12.71 -23.04
CA ALA A 313 -10.57 12.31 -21.66
C ALA A 313 -9.06 12.13 -21.42
N LYS A 314 -8.59 12.44 -20.21
CA LYS A 314 -7.17 12.32 -19.85
C LYS A 314 -6.88 11.01 -19.14
N PHE A 315 -5.98 10.20 -19.66
CA PHE A 315 -5.53 8.96 -19.01
C PHE A 315 -4.10 9.14 -18.51
N ARG A 316 -3.92 9.28 -17.20
CA ARG A 316 -2.62 9.45 -16.54
C ARG A 316 -2.26 8.19 -15.78
N ILE A 317 -1.13 7.60 -16.10
CA ILE A 317 -0.67 6.35 -15.48
C ILE A 317 0.68 6.60 -14.80
N LEU A 318 0.74 6.39 -13.49
CA LEU A 318 1.94 6.52 -12.68
C LEU A 318 2.40 5.14 -12.18
N LEU A 319 3.58 4.74 -12.63
CA LEU A 319 4.20 3.47 -12.30
C LEU A 319 5.56 3.69 -11.65
N ASP A 320 6.17 2.61 -11.17
CA ASP A 320 7.56 2.64 -10.71
C ASP A 320 8.52 2.25 -11.84
N HIS A 321 9.78 2.71 -11.80
CA HIS A 321 10.77 2.40 -12.84
C HIS A 321 11.03 0.89 -13.04
N ALA A 322 10.62 0.04 -12.09
CA ALA A 322 10.59 -1.39 -12.25
C ALA A 322 9.73 -1.81 -13.46
N GLN A 323 8.71 -1.03 -13.84
CA GLN A 323 7.78 -1.29 -14.93
C GLN A 323 8.27 -0.77 -16.31
N MET A 324 9.47 -0.19 -16.42
CA MET A 324 9.97 0.39 -17.70
C MET A 324 10.59 -0.62 -18.66
N HIS A 325 11.09 -1.74 -18.14
CA HIS A 325 11.86 -2.72 -18.91
C HIS A 325 11.08 -4.02 -19.01
N ASP A 326 10.75 -4.41 -20.24
CA ASP A 326 9.99 -5.59 -20.67
C ASP A 326 10.88 -6.60 -21.41
N GLU A 327 12.21 -6.49 -21.26
CA GLU A 327 13.20 -7.36 -21.92
C GLU A 327 13.08 -8.83 -21.50
N ASN A 328 12.52 -9.09 -20.31
CA ASN A 328 12.18 -10.41 -19.82
C ASN A 328 10.67 -10.67 -20.05
N PRO A 329 10.30 -11.51 -21.05
CA PRO A 329 8.89 -11.81 -21.32
C PRO A 329 8.15 -12.40 -20.12
N ASP A 330 8.85 -13.15 -19.26
CA ASP A 330 8.25 -13.81 -18.08
C ASP A 330 7.74 -12.79 -17.05
N GLU A 331 8.27 -11.56 -17.05
CA GLU A 331 7.81 -10.49 -16.16
C GLU A 331 6.52 -9.83 -16.65
N SER A 332 6.18 -10.01 -17.94
CA SER A 332 4.90 -9.56 -18.54
C SER A 332 4.51 -8.11 -18.22
N LYS A 333 5.49 -7.21 -18.12
CA LYS A 333 5.26 -5.78 -17.81
C LYS A 333 4.58 -5.10 -18.99
N LEU A 334 3.39 -4.55 -18.76
CA LEU A 334 2.54 -4.08 -19.84
C LEU A 334 2.69 -2.60 -20.19
N ALA A 335 3.37 -1.81 -19.37
CA ALA A 335 3.46 -0.37 -19.61
C ALA A 335 4.16 -0.01 -20.93
N PRO A 336 5.33 -0.61 -21.29
CA PRO A 336 5.95 -0.35 -22.59
C PRO A 336 5.09 -0.80 -23.78
N TRP A 337 4.40 -1.93 -23.62
CA TRP A 337 3.43 -2.42 -24.62
C TRP A 337 2.26 -1.44 -24.78
N LEU A 338 1.71 -0.94 -23.69
CA LEU A 338 0.58 -0.02 -23.67
C LEU A 338 0.92 1.30 -24.39
N GLU A 339 2.10 1.89 -24.13
CA GLU A 339 2.56 3.08 -24.85
C GLU A 339 2.71 2.82 -26.35
N SER A 340 3.36 1.71 -26.72
CA SER A 340 3.61 1.36 -28.12
C SER A 340 2.30 1.10 -28.89
N GLU A 341 1.35 0.43 -28.24
CA GLU A 341 0.06 0.12 -28.83
C GLU A 341 -0.84 1.37 -28.93
N ALA A 342 -0.77 2.28 -27.96
CA ALA A 342 -1.44 3.58 -28.05
C ALA A 342 -0.93 4.39 -29.26
N GLU A 343 0.39 4.48 -29.44
CA GLU A 343 1.01 5.14 -30.60
C GLU A 343 0.54 4.49 -31.92
N ARG A 344 0.59 3.16 -32.01
CA ARG A 344 0.16 2.40 -33.19
C ARG A 344 -1.32 2.65 -33.55
N LEU A 345 -2.17 2.83 -32.54
CA LEU A 345 -3.60 3.07 -32.70
C LEU A 345 -3.97 4.55 -32.86
N GLY A 346 -3.00 5.47 -32.77
CA GLY A 346 -3.25 6.92 -32.80
C GLY A 346 -3.99 7.44 -31.56
N ILE A 347 -3.79 6.81 -30.41
CA ILE A 347 -4.37 7.20 -29.12
C ILE A 347 -3.40 8.15 -28.43
N GLU A 348 -3.70 9.45 -28.45
CA GLU A 348 -2.80 10.51 -27.95
C GLU A 348 -3.08 10.93 -26.50
N ASN A 349 -4.19 10.47 -25.92
CA ASN A 349 -4.69 10.91 -24.62
C ASN A 349 -4.27 10.01 -23.44
N ILE A 350 -3.30 9.11 -23.65
CA ILE A 350 -2.65 8.30 -22.61
C ILE A 350 -1.24 8.86 -22.33
N GLU A 351 -0.98 9.22 -21.08
CA GLU A 351 0.34 9.63 -20.60
C GLU A 351 0.80 8.69 -19.48
N ILE A 352 1.94 8.03 -19.70
CA ILE A 352 2.56 7.16 -18.70
C ILE A 352 3.84 7.83 -18.16
N ARG A 353 3.96 7.84 -16.83
CA ARG A 353 5.11 8.37 -16.10
C ARG A 353 5.64 7.31 -15.15
N TYR A 354 6.96 7.25 -15.03
CA TYR A 354 7.65 6.32 -14.15
C TYR A 354 8.35 7.08 -13.05
N ARG A 355 8.02 6.76 -11.80
CA ARG A 355 8.79 7.22 -10.64
C ARG A 355 10.20 6.66 -10.72
N PHE A 356 11.19 7.55 -10.72
CA PHE A 356 12.56 7.18 -11.09
C PHE A 356 13.60 7.75 -10.12
N ARG A 357 14.53 6.89 -9.70
CA ARG A 357 15.68 7.25 -8.88
C ARG A 357 16.98 6.76 -9.50
N LYS A 358 17.94 7.67 -9.68
CA LYS A 358 19.23 7.38 -10.34
C LYS A 358 20.12 6.45 -9.52
N ASN A 359 20.12 6.63 -8.20
CA ASN A 359 20.96 5.86 -7.28
C ASN A 359 20.40 4.46 -6.96
N ALA A 360 19.23 4.10 -7.49
CA ALA A 360 18.53 2.88 -7.15
C ALA A 360 18.92 1.67 -8.01
N TYR A 361 20.03 1.74 -8.72
CA TYR A 361 20.55 0.64 -9.53
C TYR A 361 21.95 0.26 -9.09
N SER A 362 22.29 -1.02 -9.18
CA SER A 362 23.64 -1.56 -8.99
C SER A 362 24.02 -2.47 -10.16
N TYR A 363 25.30 -2.78 -10.31
CA TYR A 363 25.76 -3.76 -11.28
C TYR A 363 26.15 -5.06 -10.57
N ASN A 364 25.59 -6.17 -11.04
CA ASN A 364 25.89 -7.51 -10.59
C ASN A 364 26.90 -8.15 -11.56
N PRO A 365 28.16 -8.37 -11.14
CA PRO A 365 29.18 -8.94 -12.01
C PRO A 365 28.96 -10.43 -12.31
N GLU A 366 28.20 -11.14 -11.48
CA GLU A 366 27.92 -12.57 -11.67
C GLU A 366 26.89 -12.78 -12.79
N THR A 367 25.84 -11.96 -12.80
CA THR A 367 24.80 -12.00 -13.83
C THR A 367 25.14 -11.15 -15.05
N GLY A 368 26.10 -10.22 -14.93
CA GLY A 368 26.45 -9.24 -15.96
C GLY A 368 25.37 -8.18 -16.17
N LYS A 369 24.42 -8.04 -15.24
CA LYS A 369 23.24 -7.17 -15.38
C LYS A 369 23.28 -5.98 -14.41
N THR A 370 22.66 -4.89 -14.84
CA THR A 370 22.33 -3.79 -13.93
C THR A 370 20.97 -4.07 -13.33
N GLU A 371 20.92 -4.16 -12.01
CA GLU A 371 19.78 -4.61 -11.23
C GLU A 371 19.25 -3.48 -10.35
N LEU A 372 17.96 -3.54 -10.04
CA LEU A 372 17.31 -2.55 -9.22
C LEU A 372 17.50 -2.87 -7.73
N LEU A 373 17.95 -1.88 -6.96
CA LEU A 373 18.08 -1.94 -5.51
C LEU A 373 16.76 -1.49 -4.87
N SER A 374 15.91 -2.44 -4.48
CA SER A 374 14.57 -2.20 -3.90
C SER A 374 14.57 -1.19 -2.75
N TYR A 375 15.53 -1.30 -1.82
CA TYR A 375 15.65 -0.40 -0.66
C TYR A 375 16.06 1.04 -1.02
N LEU A 376 16.67 1.26 -2.18
CA LEU A 376 16.95 2.58 -2.72
C LEU A 376 15.87 3.06 -3.70
N SER A 377 15.13 2.17 -4.36
CA SER A 377 14.06 2.59 -5.28
C SER A 377 12.98 3.40 -4.56
N LYS A 378 12.61 3.02 -3.32
CA LYS A 378 11.52 3.66 -2.55
C LYS A 378 10.18 3.60 -3.30
N PHE A 379 9.77 2.41 -3.74
CA PHE A 379 8.67 2.14 -4.67
C PHE A 379 7.41 3.01 -4.52
N TRP A 380 6.84 3.44 -5.64
CA TRP A 380 5.43 3.80 -5.73
C TRP A 380 4.59 2.52 -5.63
N HIS A 381 4.07 2.23 -4.45
CA HIS A 381 3.47 0.94 -4.11
C HIS A 381 1.94 1.00 -3.95
N HIS A 382 1.31 2.10 -4.38
CA HIS A 382 -0.13 2.20 -4.43
C HIS A 382 -0.74 1.26 -5.47
N LYS A 383 -1.98 0.87 -5.20
CA LYS A 383 -2.89 0.21 -6.15
C LYS A 383 -4.15 1.03 -6.14
N ASN A 384 -4.26 1.92 -7.11
CA ASN A 384 -5.33 2.89 -7.18
C ASN A 384 -5.72 3.18 -8.62
N ILE A 385 -7.02 3.35 -8.83
CA ILE A 385 -7.57 3.97 -10.01
C ILE A 385 -8.62 4.99 -9.58
N THR A 386 -8.57 6.18 -10.14
CA THR A 386 -9.58 7.24 -9.98
C THR A 386 -10.13 7.59 -11.34
N VAL A 387 -11.45 7.55 -11.53
CA VAL A 387 -12.12 7.95 -12.78
C VAL A 387 -13.02 9.16 -12.56
N ASN A 388 -13.07 10.03 -13.56
CA ASN A 388 -13.87 11.27 -13.59
C ASN A 388 -13.72 12.13 -12.33
N ASP A 389 -12.55 12.08 -11.70
CA ASP A 389 -12.22 12.74 -10.43
C ASP A 389 -13.20 12.48 -9.27
N SER A 390 -14.04 11.46 -9.37
CA SER A 390 -15.20 11.27 -8.47
C SER A 390 -15.48 9.81 -8.10
N GLU A 391 -14.97 8.82 -8.82
CA GLU A 391 -15.02 7.42 -8.39
C GLU A 391 -13.61 6.88 -8.25
N MET A 392 -13.33 6.15 -7.18
CA MET A 392 -11.98 5.69 -6.90
C MET A 392 -11.97 4.29 -6.29
N ILE A 393 -11.01 3.48 -6.70
CA ILE A 393 -10.67 2.21 -6.05
C ILE A 393 -9.29 2.33 -5.41
N VAL A 394 -9.14 1.83 -4.19
CA VAL A 394 -7.84 1.49 -3.60
C VAL A 394 -7.88 0.05 -3.09
N GLY A 395 -6.73 -0.53 -2.73
CA GLY A 395 -6.71 -1.83 -2.07
C GLY A 395 -5.33 -2.47 -2.08
N SER A 396 -5.30 -3.78 -1.88
CA SER A 396 -4.08 -4.58 -1.94
C SER A 396 -3.76 -5.08 -3.37
N TYR A 397 -4.78 -5.11 -4.23
CA TYR A 397 -4.80 -5.78 -5.53
C TYR A 397 -3.85 -5.17 -6.57
N ASN A 398 -2.75 -5.86 -6.85
CA ASN A 398 -1.92 -5.58 -8.03
C ASN A 398 -2.65 -6.00 -9.30
N TRP A 399 -2.40 -5.35 -10.44
CA TRP A 399 -2.96 -5.79 -11.72
C TRP A 399 -2.13 -6.94 -12.29
N SER A 400 -2.23 -8.12 -11.68
CA SER A 400 -1.47 -9.33 -12.03
C SER A 400 -2.28 -10.62 -11.87
N ASN A 401 -1.85 -11.69 -12.54
CA ASN A 401 -2.47 -13.02 -12.39
C ASN A 401 -2.39 -13.54 -10.95
N SER A 402 -1.28 -13.27 -10.26
CA SER A 402 -1.14 -13.74 -8.89
C SER A 402 -2.15 -13.09 -7.94
N ALA A 403 -2.39 -11.79 -8.12
CA ALA A 403 -3.40 -11.05 -7.35
C ALA A 403 -4.81 -11.58 -7.62
N GLU A 404 -5.13 -11.88 -8.88
CA GLU A 404 -6.46 -12.38 -9.23
C GLU A 404 -6.74 -13.79 -8.70
N TYR A 405 -5.81 -14.72 -8.90
CA TYR A 405 -6.13 -16.15 -8.77
C TYR A 405 -5.62 -16.80 -7.49
N ILE A 406 -4.45 -16.39 -6.97
CA ILE A 406 -3.78 -17.14 -5.90
C ILE A 406 -3.56 -16.32 -4.62
N ASN A 407 -3.44 -15.00 -4.67
CA ASN A 407 -3.42 -14.18 -3.46
C ASN A 407 -4.84 -13.93 -2.96
N TYR A 408 -5.00 -13.72 -1.66
CA TYR A 408 -6.17 -13.02 -1.13
C TYR A 408 -5.97 -11.53 -1.25
N GLU A 409 -6.91 -10.84 -1.87
CA GLU A 409 -6.84 -9.43 -2.21
C GLU A 409 -8.19 -8.76 -2.02
N ASN A 410 -8.17 -7.44 -1.83
CA ASN A 410 -9.38 -6.64 -1.68
C ASN A 410 -9.35 -5.35 -2.53
N LEU A 411 -10.54 -4.90 -2.91
CA LEU A 411 -10.79 -3.57 -3.50
C LEU A 411 -11.74 -2.78 -2.61
N VAL A 412 -11.48 -1.49 -2.43
CA VAL A 412 -12.30 -0.55 -1.66
C VAL A 412 -12.75 0.57 -2.59
N PHE A 413 -14.06 0.72 -2.75
CA PHE A 413 -14.70 1.67 -3.66
C PHE A 413 -15.15 2.93 -2.93
N PHE A 414 -14.83 4.07 -3.53
CA PHE A 414 -15.23 5.40 -3.09
C PHE A 414 -16.03 6.09 -4.19
N ASN A 415 -17.04 6.84 -3.77
CA ASN A 415 -17.87 7.68 -4.64
C ASN A 415 -17.96 9.08 -4.02
N GLY A 416 -17.44 10.07 -4.76
CA GLY A 416 -17.32 11.48 -4.37
C GLY A 416 -18.65 12.21 -4.20
N ALA A 417 -19.78 11.57 -4.50
CA ALA A 417 -21.10 12.06 -4.08
C ALA A 417 -21.27 12.04 -2.55
N PHE A 418 -20.44 11.28 -1.82
CA PHE A 418 -20.45 11.23 -0.36
C PHE A 418 -19.25 12.00 0.21
N GLU A 419 -19.50 12.89 1.18
CA GLU A 419 -18.51 13.84 1.70
C GLU A 419 -17.22 13.17 2.21
N GLY A 420 -17.34 12.11 3.00
CA GLY A 420 -16.18 11.35 3.51
C GLY A 420 -15.35 10.70 2.41
N HIS A 421 -15.98 10.29 1.31
CA HIS A 421 -15.28 9.73 0.15
C HIS A 421 -14.61 10.82 -0.68
N ALA A 422 -15.27 11.96 -0.86
CA ALA A 422 -14.72 13.10 -1.59
C ALA A 422 -13.38 13.59 -0.98
N ASP A 423 -13.28 13.64 0.36
CA ASP A 423 -12.00 13.98 1.02
C ASP A 423 -10.90 12.95 0.71
N VAL A 424 -11.22 11.66 0.77
CA VAL A 424 -10.27 10.57 0.48
C VAL A 424 -9.78 10.65 -0.97
N ILE A 425 -10.69 10.83 -1.93
CA ILE A 425 -10.36 11.00 -3.36
C ILE A 425 -9.47 12.22 -3.56
N ARG A 426 -9.88 13.39 -3.03
CA ARG A 426 -9.12 14.64 -3.14
C ARG A 426 -7.70 14.49 -2.58
N ARG A 427 -7.55 13.83 -1.44
CA ARG A 427 -6.24 13.61 -0.79
C ARG A 427 -5.36 12.67 -1.58
N PHE A 428 -5.93 11.61 -2.15
CA PHE A 428 -5.18 10.71 -3.02
C PHE A 428 -4.75 11.42 -4.30
N LYS A 429 -5.65 12.16 -4.96
CA LYS A 429 -5.32 12.95 -6.14
C LYS A 429 -4.17 13.92 -5.86
N ALA A 430 -4.16 14.57 -4.70
CA ALA A 430 -3.04 15.42 -4.31
C ALA A 430 -1.69 14.65 -4.23
N GLU A 431 -1.67 13.40 -3.76
CA GLU A 431 -0.46 12.55 -3.79
C GLU A 431 -0.05 12.22 -5.23
N PHE A 432 -1.03 11.83 -6.04
CA PHE A 432 -0.83 11.48 -7.44
C PHE A 432 -0.25 12.66 -8.21
N ASP A 433 -0.90 13.82 -8.15
CA ASP A 433 -0.48 15.05 -8.84
C ASP A 433 0.92 15.50 -8.36
N ALA A 434 1.19 15.43 -7.05
CA ALA A 434 2.49 15.79 -6.48
C ALA A 434 3.66 14.95 -7.03
N LEU A 435 3.39 13.74 -7.51
CA LEU A 435 4.39 12.89 -8.17
C LEU A 435 4.33 12.96 -9.69
N PHE A 436 3.13 12.90 -10.27
CA PHE A 436 2.95 12.88 -11.71
C PHE A 436 3.54 14.15 -12.34
N GLU A 437 3.33 15.30 -11.70
CA GLU A 437 3.85 16.60 -12.12
C GLU A 437 5.29 16.88 -11.64
N ALA A 438 5.91 15.95 -10.90
CA ALA A 438 7.25 16.17 -10.34
C ALA A 438 8.33 16.12 -11.42
N SER A 439 8.64 17.30 -11.97
CA SER A 439 9.89 17.55 -12.69
C SER A 439 11.10 17.45 -11.75
N GLU A 440 12.29 17.23 -12.33
CA GLU A 440 13.51 16.82 -11.61
C GLU A 440 13.74 17.55 -10.27
N GLY A 441 13.93 16.79 -9.19
CA GLY A 441 14.63 17.31 -8.02
C GLY A 441 13.78 17.84 -6.87
N ARG A 442 12.45 17.82 -6.96
CA ARG A 442 11.61 18.40 -5.89
C ARG A 442 11.64 17.51 -4.64
N LYS A 443 12.09 18.08 -3.53
CA LYS A 443 11.89 17.49 -2.20
C LYS A 443 10.66 18.10 -1.56
N ASN A 444 9.84 17.27 -0.92
CA ASN A 444 8.80 17.80 -0.03
C ASN A 444 9.41 18.32 1.28
N SER A 445 8.57 18.90 2.15
CA SER A 445 8.97 19.47 3.45
C SER A 445 9.67 18.47 4.39
N LYS A 446 9.48 17.16 4.16
CA LYS A 446 10.10 16.08 4.93
C LYS A 446 11.29 15.44 4.21
N GLY A 447 11.80 16.07 3.16
CA GLY A 447 12.98 15.61 2.42
C GLY A 447 12.71 14.41 1.49
N VAL A 448 11.45 14.05 1.24
CA VAL A 448 11.10 12.97 0.30
C VAL A 448 11.28 13.48 -1.12
N TYR A 449 12.14 12.81 -1.88
CA TYR A 449 12.44 13.14 -3.27
C TYR A 449 11.35 12.63 -4.23
N CYS A 450 10.86 13.52 -5.08
CA CYS A 450 9.87 13.25 -6.12
C CYS A 450 10.48 13.51 -7.50
N ARG A 451 10.48 12.49 -8.36
CA ARG A 451 10.81 12.60 -9.77
C ARG A 451 10.08 11.53 -10.55
N THR A 452 9.50 11.94 -11.66
CA THR A 452 9.05 11.02 -12.70
C THR A 452 9.79 11.25 -14.02
N VAL A 453 9.75 10.26 -14.90
CA VAL A 453 10.32 10.30 -16.25
C VAL A 453 9.35 9.63 -17.22
N THR A 454 9.41 10.01 -18.50
CA THR A 454 8.80 9.22 -19.58
C THR A 454 9.60 7.93 -19.82
N LEU A 455 9.03 6.96 -20.56
CA LEU A 455 9.75 5.72 -20.91
C LEU A 455 11.06 6.00 -21.64
N LYS A 456 11.04 6.91 -22.63
CA LYS A 456 12.21 7.31 -23.42
C LYS A 456 13.30 7.91 -22.54
N GLU A 457 12.95 8.84 -21.66
CA GLU A 457 13.90 9.47 -20.72
C GLU A 457 14.45 8.45 -19.72
N GLY A 458 13.58 7.62 -19.13
CA GLY A 458 13.95 6.60 -18.16
C GLY A 458 14.93 5.57 -18.74
N ARG A 459 14.68 5.07 -19.96
CA ARG A 459 15.59 4.16 -20.66
C ARG A 459 16.93 4.82 -21.00
N ALA A 460 16.92 6.09 -21.41
CA ALA A 460 18.15 6.83 -21.68
C ALA A 460 19.00 7.04 -20.41
N GLU A 461 18.37 7.40 -19.29
CA GLU A 461 19.05 7.55 -18.00
C GLU A 461 19.56 6.20 -17.47
N PHE A 462 18.74 5.14 -17.55
CA PHE A 462 19.16 3.78 -17.19
C PHE A 462 20.39 3.33 -17.97
N LYS A 463 20.46 3.60 -19.28
CA LYS A 463 21.63 3.28 -20.10
C LYS A 463 22.90 3.97 -19.57
N LYS A 464 22.83 5.28 -19.29
CA LYS A 464 23.96 6.04 -18.72
C LYS A 464 24.41 5.47 -17.37
N ILE A 465 23.45 5.14 -16.51
CA ILE A 465 23.70 4.53 -15.19
C ILE A 465 24.37 3.16 -15.33
N SER A 466 23.85 2.31 -16.21
CA SER A 466 24.38 0.97 -16.48
C SER A 466 25.83 1.04 -16.98
N GLU A 467 26.12 1.94 -17.93
CA GLU A 467 27.47 2.16 -18.45
C GLU A 467 28.44 2.64 -17.36
N ALA A 468 27.99 3.55 -16.48
CA ALA A 468 28.81 4.04 -15.37
C ALA A 468 29.11 2.95 -14.31
N LEU A 469 28.11 2.12 -13.98
CA LEU A 469 28.26 1.06 -12.96
C LEU A 469 29.14 -0.10 -13.42
N LYS A 470 29.13 -0.40 -14.73
CA LYS A 470 29.96 -1.44 -15.36
C LYS A 470 31.45 -1.10 -15.40
N LEU A 471 31.79 0.19 -15.33
CA LEU A 471 33.16 0.65 -15.50
C LEU A 471 34.00 0.43 -14.24
N ASP A 472 35.15 -0.23 -14.38
CA ASP A 472 36.22 -0.26 -13.36
C ASP A 472 35.75 -0.66 -11.95
N ASP A 473 34.86 -1.64 -11.83
CA ASP A 473 34.25 -2.06 -10.55
C ASP A 473 33.51 -0.92 -9.80
N ALA A 474 32.92 0.04 -10.52
CA ALA A 474 32.25 1.19 -9.91
C ALA A 474 31.15 0.81 -8.91
N TYR A 475 30.47 -0.33 -9.12
CA TYR A 475 29.51 -0.88 -8.16
C TYR A 475 30.11 -1.09 -6.76
N LYS A 476 31.40 -1.41 -6.61
CA LYS A 476 32.04 -1.56 -5.30
C LYS A 476 32.11 -0.22 -4.55
N ALA A 477 32.42 0.86 -5.27
CA ALA A 477 32.43 2.20 -4.69
C ALA A 477 31.03 2.67 -4.31
N GLN A 478 30.02 2.30 -5.10
CA GLN A 478 28.62 2.53 -4.74
C GLN A 478 28.22 1.73 -3.49
N SER A 479 28.52 0.43 -3.44
CA SER A 479 28.18 -0.45 -2.30
C SER A 479 28.86 -0.02 -1.00
N ALA A 480 30.07 0.54 -1.08
CA ALA A 480 30.75 1.14 0.08
C ALA A 480 29.96 2.35 0.66
N LEU A 481 29.17 3.03 -0.17
CA LEU A 481 28.30 4.14 0.22
C LEU A 481 26.88 3.61 0.47
N GLY A 482 26.64 3.09 1.67
CA GLY A 482 25.30 2.68 2.11
C GLY A 482 24.28 3.84 2.12
N ARG A 483 23.02 3.53 2.46
CA ARG A 483 21.84 4.42 2.32
C ARG A 483 22.02 5.87 2.83
N ASN A 484 22.77 6.06 3.91
CA ASN A 484 23.03 7.38 4.51
C ASN A 484 24.53 7.64 4.72
N ALA A 485 25.41 6.82 4.14
CA ALA A 485 26.84 6.96 4.36
C ALA A 485 27.37 8.20 3.65
N VAL A 486 28.19 8.97 4.37
CA VAL A 486 29.01 10.04 3.83
C VAL A 486 30.45 9.66 4.11
N LYS A 487 31.25 9.45 3.06
CA LYS A 487 32.65 8.99 3.20
C LYS A 487 33.58 9.90 2.43
N ASP A 488 34.77 10.14 2.99
CA ASP A 488 35.83 10.83 2.27
C ASP A 488 36.54 9.89 1.29
N PHE A 489 37.37 10.48 0.43
CA PHE A 489 38.08 9.73 -0.61
C PHE A 489 38.99 8.64 -0.03
N ASP A 490 39.72 8.93 1.05
CA ASP A 490 40.70 8.00 1.61
C ASP A 490 40.01 6.80 2.30
N THR A 491 38.86 7.04 2.94
CA THR A 491 38.01 5.95 3.47
C THR A 491 37.53 5.03 2.34
N LEU A 492 37.04 5.59 1.23
CA LEU A 492 36.61 4.80 0.08
C LEU A 492 37.77 4.06 -0.58
N LEU A 493 38.96 4.65 -0.60
CA LEU A 493 40.16 4.00 -1.11
C LEU A 493 40.50 2.75 -0.31
N GLN A 494 40.43 2.82 1.02
CA GLN A 494 40.67 1.70 1.91
C GLN A 494 39.61 0.59 1.74
N GLU A 495 38.32 0.94 1.76
CA GLU A 495 37.24 -0.06 1.72
C GLU A 495 37.09 -0.74 0.35
N THR A 496 37.34 -0.01 -0.74
CA THR A 496 37.18 -0.57 -2.09
C THR A 496 38.42 -1.34 -2.56
N GLY A 497 39.57 -1.13 -1.92
CA GLY A 497 40.86 -1.70 -2.33
C GLY A 497 41.34 -1.25 -3.72
N MET A 498 40.75 -0.19 -4.27
CA MET A 498 41.12 0.33 -5.59
C MET A 498 42.43 1.13 -5.55
N SER A 499 43.10 1.27 -6.70
CA SER A 499 44.16 2.26 -6.83
C SER A 499 43.59 3.69 -6.83
N ARG A 500 44.36 4.67 -6.35
CA ARG A 500 43.92 6.08 -6.29
C ARG A 500 43.40 6.60 -7.63
N LYS A 501 44.11 6.31 -8.72
CA LYS A 501 43.71 6.70 -10.09
C LYS A 501 42.40 6.03 -10.53
N LYS A 502 42.23 4.75 -10.21
CA LYS A 502 41.01 3.99 -10.54
C LYS A 502 39.81 4.55 -9.77
N LEU A 503 39.93 4.71 -8.44
CA LEU A 503 38.87 5.25 -7.61
C LEU A 503 38.46 6.68 -8.04
N GLN A 504 39.44 7.53 -8.36
CA GLN A 504 39.15 8.89 -8.83
C GLN A 504 38.33 8.89 -10.13
N LYS A 505 38.67 8.02 -11.09
CA LYS A 505 37.92 7.86 -12.33
C LYS A 505 36.50 7.33 -12.07
N VAL A 506 36.37 6.29 -11.23
CA VAL A 506 35.10 5.69 -10.82
C VAL A 506 34.18 6.72 -10.17
N LEU A 507 34.65 7.43 -9.14
CA LEU A 507 33.85 8.42 -8.43
C LEU A 507 33.43 9.57 -9.35
N ALA A 508 34.32 10.04 -10.22
CA ALA A 508 33.96 11.04 -11.22
C ALA A 508 32.89 10.55 -12.22
N GLY A 509 32.94 9.27 -12.59
CA GLY A 509 31.93 8.62 -13.43
C GLY A 509 30.57 8.53 -12.74
N LEU A 510 30.54 8.02 -11.51
CA LEU A 510 29.32 7.88 -10.71
C LEU A 510 28.67 9.23 -10.37
N VAL A 511 29.47 10.27 -10.10
CA VAL A 511 28.96 11.64 -9.90
C VAL A 511 28.37 12.19 -11.19
N ARG A 512 29.03 12.00 -12.34
CA ARG A 512 28.51 12.43 -13.65
C ARG A 512 27.21 11.72 -14.05
N ALA A 513 27.07 10.44 -13.68
CA ALA A 513 25.85 9.68 -13.87
C ALA A 513 24.73 10.05 -12.87
N GLY A 514 25.02 10.91 -11.87
CA GLY A 514 24.07 11.30 -10.84
C GLY A 514 23.73 10.17 -9.86
N ILE A 515 24.59 9.17 -9.73
CA ILE A 515 24.46 8.08 -8.74
C ILE A 515 24.98 8.54 -7.38
N LEU A 516 26.06 9.33 -7.39
CA LEU A 516 26.66 9.92 -6.20
C LEU A 516 26.62 11.45 -6.26
N THR A 517 26.62 12.08 -5.09
CA THR A 517 26.89 13.52 -4.94
C THR A 517 28.26 13.72 -4.28
N ARG A 518 28.93 14.80 -4.68
CA ARG A 518 30.23 15.22 -4.16
C ARG A 518 30.08 16.59 -3.50
N THR A 519 30.54 16.72 -2.27
CA THR A 519 30.55 17.99 -1.52
C THR A 519 31.92 18.24 -0.91
N GLU A 520 32.34 19.49 -0.83
CA GLU A 520 33.55 19.89 -0.11
C GLU A 520 33.15 20.39 1.28
N THR A 521 33.76 19.87 2.34
CA THR A 521 33.50 20.28 3.72
C THR A 521 34.81 20.17 4.52
N ASP A 522 35.19 21.24 5.22
CA ASP A 522 36.42 21.32 6.03
C ASP A 522 37.70 20.88 5.30
N GLY A 523 37.82 21.24 4.00
CA GLY A 523 38.97 20.88 3.17
C GLY A 523 39.01 19.41 2.73
N LYS A 524 37.95 18.63 3.00
CA LYS A 524 37.79 17.25 2.54
C LYS A 524 36.69 17.14 1.50
N THR A 525 36.95 16.32 0.49
CA THR A 525 35.94 15.89 -0.48
C THR A 525 35.16 14.71 0.05
N LEU A 526 33.86 14.89 0.23
CA LEU A 526 32.93 13.89 0.72
C LEU A 526 32.02 13.38 -0.41
N TYR A 527 31.72 12.08 -0.37
CA TYR A 527 30.85 11.39 -1.29
C TYR A 527 29.69 10.75 -0.55
N LYS A 528 28.49 10.78 -1.16
CA LYS A 528 27.29 10.10 -0.68
C LYS A 528 26.40 9.69 -1.85
N GLN A 529 25.51 8.74 -1.63
CA GLN A 529 24.44 8.42 -2.60
C GLN A 529 23.64 9.68 -2.97
N ALA A 530 23.37 9.87 -4.25
CA ALA A 530 22.42 10.90 -4.71
C ALA A 530 21.01 10.54 -4.23
N ASP A 531 20.14 11.51 -3.97
CA ASP A 531 18.74 11.24 -3.62
C ASP A 531 17.86 11.25 -4.87
#